data_AF-A0A7J6S632-F1
#
_entry.id   AF-A0A7J6S632-F1
#
_cell.length_a   1.000
_cell.length_b   1.000
_cell.length_c   1.000
_cell.angle_alpha   90.00
_cell.angle_beta   90.00
_cell.angle_gamma   90.00
#
_symmetry.space_group_name_H-M   'P 1'
#
loop_
_entity.id
_entity.type
_entity.pdbx_description
1 polymer ?
#
loop_
_entity_poly.entity_id
_entity_poly.type
_entity_poly.pdbx_seq_one_letter_code
_entity_poly.pdbx_strand_id
1 'polypeptide(L)'
;MLPEIADFASKEFYDGRLRTADSCRFPPSLGQPLRPLLFLDSRLGAEERGRGGTSLVNTEEAGLVGKMVEAMATRNMSIGVVTPYRQQASLIKRIVSSGAEVDTVDAYQGQEKDIIIMSCVRSSRDGGIGFVADYRRLNVSLTRAKYALWIVGNAESLGRSSKVWGDLVSHCRERGSFVDAGRIQKRHRYADGDNGEPILGILLRQQQQLAG
;
A
#
# COMPACT_ATOMS: atom_id res chain seq x y z
N MET A 1 9.55 -11.88 -6.25
CA MET A 1 8.34 -11.04 -6.30
C MET A 1 7.28 -11.72 -7.14
N LEU A 2 6.02 -11.74 -6.73
CA LEU A 2 4.93 -12.30 -7.54
C LEU A 2 4.74 -11.53 -8.87
N PRO A 3 4.36 -12.21 -9.98
CA PRO A 3 4.19 -11.57 -11.28
C PRO A 3 3.23 -10.38 -11.26
N GLU A 4 2.17 -10.44 -10.47
CA GLU A 4 1.15 -9.38 -10.37
C GLU A 4 1.68 -8.09 -9.72
N ILE A 5 2.77 -8.17 -8.96
CA ILE A 5 3.47 -6.99 -8.41
C ILE A 5 4.49 -6.48 -9.44
N ALA A 6 5.21 -7.41 -10.07
CA ALA A 6 6.30 -7.11 -11.00
C ALA A 6 5.81 -6.53 -12.33
N ASP A 7 4.60 -6.86 -12.79
CA ASP A 7 4.12 -6.51 -14.13
C ASP A 7 4.12 -5.00 -14.40
N PHE A 8 3.61 -4.20 -13.46
CA PHE A 8 3.62 -2.74 -13.61
C PHE A 8 5.05 -2.20 -13.66
N ALA A 9 5.90 -2.57 -12.69
CA ALA A 9 7.27 -2.08 -12.64
C ALA A 9 8.08 -2.49 -13.88
N SER A 10 7.89 -3.74 -14.35
CA SER A 10 8.52 -4.25 -15.57
C SER A 10 8.21 -3.38 -16.77
N LYS A 11 6.93 -3.10 -17.01
CA LYS A 11 6.46 -2.28 -18.13
C LYS A 11 6.92 -0.83 -18.03
N GLU A 12 6.80 -0.24 -16.85
CA GLU A 12 6.99 1.20 -16.66
C GLU A 12 8.48 1.59 -16.54
N PHE A 13 9.31 0.75 -15.91
CA PHE A 13 10.70 1.09 -15.60
C PHE A 13 11.76 0.22 -16.30
N TYR A 14 11.36 -0.89 -16.92
CA TYR A 14 12.28 -1.89 -17.47
C TYR A 14 11.93 -2.36 -18.90
N ASP A 15 11.16 -1.58 -19.67
CA ASP A 15 10.73 -1.89 -21.05
C ASP A 15 10.06 -3.28 -21.18
N GLY A 16 9.40 -3.77 -20.13
CA GLY A 16 8.79 -5.09 -20.09
C GLY A 16 9.77 -6.27 -20.02
N ARG A 17 11.07 -6.01 -19.76
CA ARG A 17 12.12 -7.04 -19.81
C ARG A 17 12.31 -7.78 -18.48
N LEU A 18 11.72 -7.32 -17.38
CA LEU A 18 11.84 -7.99 -16.09
C LEU A 18 11.06 -9.31 -16.10
N ARG A 19 11.72 -10.42 -15.74
CA ARG A 19 11.13 -11.76 -15.67
C ARG A 19 11.02 -12.23 -14.22
N THR A 20 9.87 -12.78 -13.88
CA THR A 20 9.64 -13.46 -12.60
C THR A 20 9.97 -14.94 -12.74
N ALA A 21 10.76 -15.50 -11.81
CA ALA A 21 11.06 -16.93 -11.80
C ALA A 21 9.80 -17.76 -11.46
N ASP A 22 9.66 -18.95 -12.05
CA ASP A 22 8.50 -19.84 -11.85
C ASP A 22 8.30 -20.31 -10.40
N SER A 23 9.36 -20.24 -9.60
CA SER A 23 9.37 -20.52 -8.17
C SER A 23 8.73 -19.41 -7.33
N CYS A 24 8.48 -18.21 -7.89
CA CYS A 24 7.80 -17.12 -7.18
C CYS A 24 6.30 -17.40 -7.09
N ARG A 25 5.90 -18.15 -6.07
CA ARG A 25 4.51 -18.46 -5.73
C ARG A 25 4.24 -18.16 -4.26
N PHE A 26 2.98 -17.90 -3.94
CA PHE A 26 2.57 -17.73 -2.55
C PHE A 26 2.66 -19.09 -1.82
N PRO A 27 3.45 -19.22 -0.73
CA PRO A 27 3.61 -20.47 -0.02
C PRO A 27 2.30 -20.88 0.70
N PRO A 28 1.78 -22.11 0.50
CA PRO A 28 0.59 -22.58 1.21
C PRO A 28 0.75 -22.57 2.74
N SER A 29 1.98 -22.76 3.24
CA SER A 29 2.31 -22.72 4.67
C SER A 29 2.06 -21.37 5.33
N LEU A 30 1.97 -20.28 4.55
CA LEU A 30 1.64 -18.96 5.07
C LEU A 30 0.13 -18.75 5.22
N GLY A 31 -0.72 -19.65 4.72
CA GLY A 31 -2.19 -19.57 4.79
C GLY A 31 -2.82 -19.09 3.48
N GLN A 32 -3.98 -18.44 3.57
CA GLN A 32 -4.71 -17.96 2.38
C GLN A 32 -3.87 -16.94 1.57
N PRO A 33 -3.83 -17.03 0.23
CA PRO A 33 -3.13 -16.07 -0.61
C PRO A 33 -3.60 -14.63 -0.39
N LEU A 34 -2.63 -13.71 -0.40
CA LEU A 34 -2.88 -12.27 -0.36
C LEU A 34 -3.26 -11.74 -1.74
N ARG A 35 -3.91 -10.57 -1.77
CA ARG A 35 -3.91 -9.74 -2.97
C ARG A 35 -2.49 -9.26 -3.23
N PRO A 36 -1.84 -9.64 -4.34
CA PRO A 36 -0.44 -9.28 -4.54
C PRO A 36 -0.24 -7.78 -4.71
N LEU A 37 -1.15 -7.12 -5.44
CA LEU A 37 -1.17 -5.67 -5.59
C LEU A 37 -2.53 -5.15 -5.10
N LEU A 38 -2.53 -4.05 -4.35
CA LEU A 38 -3.73 -3.33 -3.92
C LEU A 38 -3.45 -1.83 -3.90
N PHE A 39 -4.34 -1.03 -4.46
CA PHE A 39 -4.40 0.41 -4.23
C PHE A 39 -5.68 0.72 -3.44
N LEU A 40 -5.50 1.20 -2.21
CA LEU A 40 -6.56 1.62 -1.32
C LEU A 40 -6.68 3.15 -1.34
N ASP A 41 -7.71 3.65 -2.02
CA ASP A 41 -7.93 5.08 -2.22
C ASP A 41 -8.46 5.75 -0.95
N SER A 42 -7.64 6.58 -0.33
CA SER A 42 -7.86 7.15 1.01
C SER A 42 -8.69 8.43 1.03
N ARG A 43 -9.38 8.79 -0.07
CA ARG A 43 -10.16 10.01 -0.41
C ARG A 43 -10.66 10.93 0.71
N LEU A 44 -10.92 10.41 1.90
CA LEU A 44 -11.46 11.10 3.07
C LEU A 44 -10.37 11.71 3.99
N GLY A 45 -9.11 11.29 3.86
CA GLY A 45 -7.99 11.82 4.66
C GLY A 45 -7.35 13.06 4.04
N ALA A 46 -7.34 14.17 4.78
CA ALA A 46 -6.60 15.37 4.42
C ALA A 46 -5.16 15.31 4.98
N GLU A 47 -4.18 15.77 4.18
CA GLU A 47 -2.82 15.99 4.67
C GLU A 47 -2.81 17.20 5.62
N GLU A 48 -2.11 17.06 6.74
CA GLU A 48 -1.92 18.11 7.73
C GLU A 48 -0.43 18.38 7.93
N ARG A 49 -0.09 19.62 8.35
CA ARG A 49 1.27 19.92 8.78
C ARG A 49 1.52 19.24 10.13
N GLY A 50 2.54 18.39 10.16
CA GLY A 50 3.00 17.75 11.38
C GLY A 50 3.59 18.75 12.39
N ARG A 51 3.96 18.25 13.58
CA ARG A 51 4.60 19.05 14.63
C ARG A 51 5.83 19.77 14.09
N GLY A 52 5.93 21.08 14.33
CA GLY A 52 7.02 21.91 13.82
C GLY A 52 6.86 22.39 12.36
N GLY A 53 5.76 22.05 11.67
CA GLY A 53 5.33 22.71 10.44
C GLY A 53 6.08 22.38 9.15
N THR A 54 7.10 21.51 9.19
CA THR A 54 8.00 21.20 8.06
C THR A 54 7.78 19.82 7.42
N SER A 55 6.93 18.96 7.99
CA SER A 55 6.59 17.65 7.45
C SER A 55 5.08 17.47 7.38
N LEU A 56 4.63 16.46 6.63
CA LEU A 56 3.22 16.16 6.44
C LEU A 56 2.85 14.85 7.14
N VAL A 57 1.60 14.80 7.60
CA VAL A 57 0.96 13.62 8.16
C VAL A 57 -0.45 13.49 7.58
N ASN A 58 -0.95 12.27 7.53
CA ASN A 58 -2.34 11.99 7.19
C ASN A 58 -2.83 10.93 8.18
N THR A 59 -3.59 11.37 9.17
CA THR A 59 -4.01 10.54 10.31
C THR A 59 -4.97 9.43 9.89
N GLU A 60 -5.90 9.74 8.99
CA GLU A 60 -6.82 8.75 8.42
C GLU A 60 -6.07 7.65 7.66
N GLU A 61 -5.09 8.06 6.84
CA GLU A 61 -4.24 7.11 6.12
C GLU A 61 -3.39 6.26 7.07
N ALA A 62 -2.81 6.87 8.11
CA ALA A 62 -2.05 6.16 9.14
C ALA A 62 -2.92 5.14 9.89
N GLY A 63 -4.18 5.48 10.18
CA GLY A 63 -5.14 4.57 10.78
C GLY A 63 -5.51 3.39 9.88
N LEU A 64 -5.68 3.62 8.57
CA LEU A 64 -5.90 2.53 7.60
C LEU A 64 -4.68 1.59 7.54
N VAL A 65 -3.47 2.15 7.46
CA VAL A 65 -2.23 1.38 7.47
C VAL A 65 -2.11 0.54 8.75
N GLY A 66 -2.41 1.14 9.91
CA GLY A 66 -2.43 0.43 11.19
C GLY A 66 -3.38 -0.78 11.17
N LYS A 67 -4.62 -0.60 10.69
CA LYS A 67 -5.58 -1.70 10.55
C LYS A 67 -5.09 -2.81 9.61
N MET A 68 -4.41 -2.45 8.52
CA MET A 68 -3.86 -3.42 7.58
C MET A 68 -2.71 -4.23 8.20
N VAL A 69 -1.84 -3.57 8.97
CA VAL A 69 -0.75 -4.22 9.70
C VAL A 69 -1.31 -5.18 10.75
N GLU A 70 -2.24 -4.74 11.58
CA GLU A 70 -2.82 -5.58 12.64
C GLU A 70 -3.62 -6.77 12.08
N ALA A 71 -4.31 -6.60 10.96
CA ALA A 71 -4.98 -7.71 10.27
C ALA A 71 -4.02 -8.82 9.82
N MET A 72 -2.74 -8.49 9.60
CA MET A 72 -1.69 -9.43 9.21
C MET A 72 -0.74 -9.83 10.34
N ALA A 73 -0.86 -9.23 11.53
CA ALA A 73 0.08 -9.41 12.63
C ALA A 73 0.17 -10.85 13.15
N THR A 74 -0.91 -11.64 13.00
CA THR A 74 -0.94 -13.06 13.39
C THR A 74 -0.33 -13.99 12.34
N ARG A 75 -0.05 -13.48 11.13
CA ARG A 75 0.63 -14.26 10.10
C ARG A 75 2.13 -14.21 10.36
N ASN A 76 2.80 -15.35 10.27
CA ASN A 76 4.25 -15.44 10.36
C ASN A 76 4.91 -14.90 9.07
N MET A 77 4.72 -13.61 8.80
CA MET A 77 5.16 -12.90 7.62
C MET A 77 5.84 -11.60 8.03
N SER A 78 6.93 -11.28 7.36
CA SER A 78 7.64 -10.02 7.56
C SER A 78 6.86 -8.85 6.90
N ILE A 79 6.59 -7.81 7.68
CA ILE A 79 5.81 -6.63 7.23
C ILE A 79 6.71 -5.40 7.26
N GLY A 80 6.78 -4.69 6.14
CA GLY A 80 7.40 -3.38 6.03
C GLY A 80 6.36 -2.31 5.73
N VAL A 81 6.45 -1.17 6.41
CA VAL A 81 5.67 0.03 6.08
C VAL A 81 6.62 1.12 5.62
N VAL A 82 6.37 1.64 4.43
CA VAL A 82 7.19 2.70 3.82
C VAL A 82 6.38 3.98 3.62
N THR A 83 6.98 5.12 3.95
CA THR A 83 6.36 6.43 3.72
C THR A 83 7.41 7.50 3.42
N PRO A 84 7.13 8.46 2.52
CA PRO A 84 8.06 9.55 2.20
C PRO A 84 8.26 10.55 3.35
N TYR A 85 7.38 10.59 4.35
CA TYR A 85 7.40 11.61 5.41
C TYR A 85 7.78 11.01 6.78
N ARG A 86 8.86 11.51 7.39
CA ARG A 86 9.34 11.05 8.71
C ARG A 86 8.30 11.17 9.82
N GLN A 87 7.47 12.22 9.78
CA GLN A 87 6.41 12.39 10.78
C GLN A 87 5.26 11.40 10.58
N GLN A 88 4.93 11.05 9.33
CA GLN A 88 4.01 9.95 9.05
C GLN A 88 4.57 8.62 9.55
N ALA A 89 5.86 8.33 9.31
CA ALA A 89 6.49 7.11 9.82
C ALA A 89 6.39 7.05 11.36
N SER A 90 6.67 8.18 12.02
CA SER A 90 6.59 8.31 13.47
C SER A 90 5.18 8.15 14.01
N LEU A 91 4.16 8.65 13.28
CA LEU A 91 2.75 8.47 13.61
C LEU A 91 2.35 7.00 13.48
N ILE A 92 2.67 6.35 12.37
CA ILE A 92 2.35 4.94 12.13
C ILE A 92 3.04 4.06 13.19
N LYS A 93 4.31 4.31 13.52
CA LYS A 93 5.05 3.61 14.60
C LYS A 93 4.34 3.62 15.96
N ARG A 94 3.54 4.65 16.24
CA ARG A 94 2.76 4.75 17.49
C ARG A 94 1.42 4.01 17.41
N ILE A 95 0.91 3.80 16.19
CA ILE A 95 -0.37 3.12 15.95
C ILE A 95 -0.15 1.61 15.89
N VAL A 96 0.90 1.16 15.21
CA VAL A 96 1.22 -0.27 15.09
C VAL A 96 1.89 -0.75 16.38
N SER A 97 1.35 -1.82 16.96
CA SER A 97 1.92 -2.47 18.15
C SER A 97 2.68 -3.75 17.79
N SER A 98 2.47 -4.26 16.57
CA SER A 98 3.11 -5.44 16.02
C SER A 98 4.53 -5.16 15.51
N GLY A 99 5.35 -6.21 15.37
CA GLY A 99 6.76 -6.17 14.94
C GLY A 99 7.00 -5.73 13.47
N ALA A 100 6.09 -4.95 12.90
CA ALA A 100 6.24 -4.37 11.57
C ALA A 100 7.35 -3.31 11.56
N GLU A 101 8.20 -3.35 10.55
CA GLU A 101 9.26 -2.36 10.36
C GLU A 101 8.72 -1.16 9.60
N VAL A 102 8.65 -0.01 10.27
CA VAL A 102 8.17 1.24 9.67
C VAL A 102 9.37 2.15 9.39
N ASP A 103 9.58 2.55 8.14
CA ASP A 103 10.60 3.55 7.82
C ASP A 103 10.28 4.36 6.56
N THR A 104 11.19 5.26 6.22
CA THR A 104 11.19 5.99 4.96
C THR A 104 11.75 5.14 3.83
N VAL A 105 11.37 5.45 2.59
CA VAL A 105 11.82 4.72 1.39
C VAL A 105 13.35 4.64 1.31
N ASP A 106 14.04 5.73 1.67
CA ASP A 106 15.51 5.83 1.62
C ASP A 106 16.20 4.91 2.65
N ALA A 107 15.59 4.73 3.82
CA ALA A 107 16.11 3.85 4.86
C ALA A 107 15.89 2.36 4.57
N TYR A 108 15.07 2.04 3.56
CA TYR A 108 14.67 0.67 3.21
C TYR A 108 15.54 0.01 2.12
N GLN A 109 16.68 0.61 1.78
CA GLN A 109 17.53 0.12 0.69
C GLN A 109 18.16 -1.25 1.02
N GLY A 110 17.84 -2.27 0.22
CA GLY A 110 18.42 -3.61 0.33
C GLY A 110 17.65 -4.62 1.19
N GLN A 111 16.48 -4.24 1.74
CA GLN A 111 15.64 -5.15 2.50
C GLN A 111 14.35 -5.49 1.75
N GLU A 112 14.07 -6.77 1.60
CA GLU A 112 12.77 -7.28 1.09
C GLU A 112 11.90 -7.75 2.24
N LYS A 113 10.59 -7.58 2.10
CA LYS A 113 9.58 -8.10 3.04
C LYS A 113 8.55 -8.92 2.32
N ASP A 114 7.88 -9.79 3.08
CA ASP A 114 6.76 -10.58 2.57
C ASP A 114 5.60 -9.67 2.15
N ILE A 115 5.34 -8.64 2.97
CA ILE A 115 4.33 -7.61 2.75
C ILE A 115 4.97 -6.22 2.84
N ILE A 116 4.72 -5.37 1.85
CA ILE A 116 5.04 -3.94 1.89
C ILE A 116 3.76 -3.12 1.83
N ILE A 117 3.62 -2.17 2.76
CA ILE A 117 2.52 -1.19 2.79
C ILE A 117 3.10 0.21 2.57
N MET A 118 2.69 0.88 1.50
CA MET A 118 3.14 2.24 1.17
C MET A 118 2.07 3.27 1.56
N SER A 119 2.42 4.19 2.46
CA SER A 119 1.60 5.36 2.82
C SER A 119 2.07 6.58 2.02
N CYS A 120 1.25 7.08 1.10
CA CYS A 120 1.57 8.20 0.22
C CYS A 120 1.35 9.58 0.86
N VAL A 121 0.47 9.69 1.87
CA VAL A 121 0.13 10.88 2.67
C VAL A 121 -0.59 12.00 1.90
N ARG A 122 -0.15 12.28 0.68
CA ARG A 122 -0.58 13.45 -0.08
C ARG A 122 -2.01 13.34 -0.57
N SER A 123 -2.78 14.40 -0.32
CA SER A 123 -4.19 14.54 -0.72
C SER A 123 -4.58 15.96 -1.14
N SER A 124 -3.63 16.90 -1.27
CA SER A 124 -3.90 18.24 -1.81
C SER A 124 -4.30 18.21 -3.29
N ARG A 125 -5.20 19.13 -3.68
CA ARG A 125 -5.66 19.35 -5.06
C ARG A 125 -4.81 20.38 -5.83
N ASP A 126 -4.13 21.26 -5.10
CA ASP A 126 -3.50 22.48 -5.66
C ASP A 126 -1.97 22.42 -5.66
N GLY A 127 -1.37 21.29 -5.27
CA GLY A 127 0.07 21.19 -5.06
C GLY A 127 0.68 19.88 -5.55
N GLY A 128 1.92 19.94 -6.06
CA GLY A 128 2.67 18.78 -6.51
C GLY A 128 2.95 17.80 -5.38
N ILE A 129 3.00 16.50 -5.69
CA ILE A 129 3.19 15.39 -4.73
C ILE A 129 4.60 15.35 -4.09
N GLY A 130 5.48 16.30 -4.43
CA GLY A 130 6.78 16.49 -3.80
C GLY A 130 7.64 15.24 -3.92
N PHE A 131 8.13 14.76 -2.79
CA PHE A 131 8.99 13.57 -2.68
C PHE A 131 8.36 12.29 -3.27
N VAL A 132 7.04 12.22 -3.35
CA VAL A 132 6.30 11.08 -3.95
C VAL A 132 6.37 11.08 -5.48
N ALA A 133 6.81 12.18 -6.10
CA ALA A 133 7.04 12.27 -7.55
C ALA A 133 8.30 11.53 -8.01
N ASP A 134 9.20 11.16 -7.08
CA ASP A 134 10.43 10.47 -7.44
C ASP A 134 10.14 9.03 -7.88
N TYR A 135 10.11 8.84 -9.19
CA TYR A 135 9.86 7.54 -9.82
C TYR A 135 10.90 6.48 -9.43
N ARG A 136 12.13 6.88 -9.07
CA ARG A 136 13.16 5.93 -8.61
C ARG A 136 12.79 5.37 -7.25
N ARG A 137 12.30 6.23 -6.36
CA ARG A 137 11.82 5.83 -5.02
C ARG A 137 10.55 5.00 -5.12
N LEU A 138 9.63 5.34 -6.02
CA LEU A 138 8.48 4.49 -6.33
C LEU A 138 8.94 3.11 -6.79
N ASN A 139 9.83 3.01 -7.79
CA ASN A 139 10.36 1.73 -8.25
C ASN A 139 11.03 0.93 -7.11
N VAL A 140 11.78 1.58 -6.22
CA VAL A 140 12.32 0.93 -5.02
C VAL A 140 11.21 0.36 -4.16
N SER A 141 10.20 1.15 -3.79
CA SER A 141 9.06 0.70 -2.98
C SER A 141 8.27 -0.43 -3.64
N LEU A 142 8.00 -0.32 -4.94
CA LEU A 142 7.31 -1.35 -5.72
C LEU A 142 8.10 -2.67 -5.74
N THR A 143 9.44 -2.60 -5.72
CA THR A 143 10.32 -3.76 -5.86
C THR A 143 10.70 -4.46 -4.54
N ARG A 144 10.24 -3.99 -3.37
CA ARG A 144 10.59 -4.61 -2.08
C ARG A 144 9.66 -5.74 -1.59
N ALA A 145 8.49 -5.91 -2.23
CA ALA A 145 7.48 -6.86 -1.79
C ALA A 145 7.66 -8.26 -2.41
N LYS A 146 7.73 -9.31 -1.60
CA LYS A 146 7.74 -10.69 -2.12
C LYS A 146 6.37 -11.15 -2.55
N TYR A 147 5.36 -10.97 -1.68
CA TYR A 147 4.03 -11.55 -1.87
C TYR A 147 2.89 -10.53 -1.91
N ALA A 148 3.02 -9.38 -1.24
CA ALA A 148 1.98 -8.36 -1.26
C ALA A 148 2.56 -6.94 -1.19
N LEU A 149 2.10 -6.09 -2.09
CA LEU A 149 2.35 -4.67 -2.15
C LEU A 149 1.01 -3.93 -2.09
N TRP A 150 0.80 -3.21 -1.00
CA TRP A 150 -0.43 -2.46 -0.78
C TRP A 150 -0.12 -0.98 -0.64
N ILE A 151 -0.79 -0.16 -1.44
CA ILE A 151 -0.57 1.27 -1.50
C ILE A 151 -1.80 1.96 -0.95
N VAL A 152 -1.60 2.88 -0.01
CA VAL A 152 -2.65 3.73 0.54
C VAL A 152 -2.34 5.17 0.15
N GLY A 153 -3.30 5.85 -0.48
CA GLY A 153 -3.10 7.22 -0.94
C GLY A 153 -4.31 7.77 -1.68
N ASN A 154 -4.29 9.08 -1.94
CA ASN A 154 -5.34 9.74 -2.71
C ASN A 154 -5.08 9.57 -4.21
N ALA A 155 -5.90 8.76 -4.87
CA ALA A 155 -5.72 8.44 -6.29
C ALA A 155 -5.83 9.67 -7.21
N GLU A 156 -6.70 10.62 -6.85
CA GLU A 156 -6.91 11.86 -7.62
C GLU A 156 -5.67 12.75 -7.57
N SER A 157 -5.17 13.05 -6.36
CA SER A 157 -3.98 13.88 -6.16
C SER A 157 -2.72 13.27 -6.77
N LEU A 158 -2.52 11.96 -6.60
CA LEU A 158 -1.37 11.25 -7.14
C LEU A 158 -1.39 11.23 -8.67
N GLY A 159 -2.53 10.85 -9.28
CA GLY A 159 -2.66 10.76 -10.73
C GLY A 159 -2.58 12.10 -11.44
N ARG A 160 -3.07 13.18 -10.83
CA ARG A 160 -2.93 14.54 -11.38
C ARG A 160 -1.49 15.05 -11.37
N SER A 161 -0.70 14.62 -10.39
CA SER A 161 0.64 15.15 -10.17
C SER A 161 1.75 14.36 -10.84
N SER A 162 1.48 13.14 -11.33
CA SER A 162 2.46 12.30 -12.01
C SER A 162 1.79 11.28 -12.92
N LYS A 163 2.25 11.22 -14.18
CA LYS A 163 1.80 10.25 -15.17
C LYS A 163 1.98 8.81 -14.66
N VAL A 164 3.15 8.49 -14.10
CA VAL A 164 3.48 7.16 -13.55
C VAL A 164 2.46 6.74 -12.48
N TRP A 165 2.07 7.66 -11.61
CA TRP A 165 1.04 7.38 -10.60
C TRP A 165 -0.35 7.19 -11.22
N GLY A 166 -0.70 7.99 -12.23
CA GLY A 166 -1.93 7.82 -13.00
C GLY A 166 -2.01 6.45 -13.70
N ASP A 167 -0.90 6.01 -14.28
CA ASP A 167 -0.78 4.71 -14.94
C ASP A 167 -0.88 3.58 -13.92
N LEU A 168 -0.22 3.68 -12.76
CA LEU A 168 -0.31 2.70 -11.68
C LEU A 168 -1.74 2.57 -11.14
N VAL A 169 -2.43 3.70 -10.92
CA VAL A 169 -3.83 3.70 -10.49
C VAL A 169 -4.72 3.04 -11.55
N SER A 170 -4.51 3.34 -12.82
CA SER A 170 -5.27 2.74 -13.94
C SER A 170 -5.03 1.24 -14.03
N HIS A 171 -3.77 0.82 -13.93
CA HIS A 171 -3.36 -0.58 -13.87
C HIS A 171 -4.07 -1.34 -12.74
N CYS A 172 -4.15 -0.74 -11.54
CA CYS A 172 -4.87 -1.34 -10.42
C CYS A 172 -6.38 -1.45 -10.67
N ARG A 173 -6.99 -0.49 -11.37
CA ARG A 173 -8.42 -0.54 -11.72
C ARG A 173 -8.71 -1.64 -12.72
N GLU A 174 -7.93 -1.74 -13.78
CA GLU A 174 -8.07 -2.75 -14.84
C GLU A 174 -7.94 -4.18 -14.30
N ARG A 175 -7.12 -4.37 -13.28
CA ARG A 175 -6.90 -5.69 -12.64
C ARG A 175 -7.81 -5.97 -11.43
N GLY A 176 -8.75 -5.08 -11.10
CA GLY A 176 -9.63 -5.24 -9.94
C GLY A 176 -8.90 -5.16 -8.58
N SER A 177 -7.70 -4.57 -8.55
CA SER A 177 -6.89 -4.32 -7.35
C SER A 177 -6.99 -2.88 -6.84
N PHE A 178 -8.00 -2.12 -7.27
CA PHE A 178 -8.31 -0.79 -6.75
C PHE A 178 -9.54 -0.83 -5.84
N VAL A 179 -9.44 -0.27 -4.63
CA VAL A 179 -10.54 -0.23 -3.65
C VAL A 179 -10.68 1.18 -3.08
N ASP A 180 -11.92 1.68 -3.01
CA ASP A 180 -12.24 2.96 -2.37
C ASP A 180 -12.42 2.75 -0.85
N ALA A 181 -11.54 3.34 -0.03
CA ALA A 181 -11.58 3.19 1.42
C ALA A 181 -12.85 3.79 2.05
N GLY A 182 -13.48 4.78 1.40
CA GLY A 182 -14.75 5.35 1.84
C GLY A 182 -15.90 4.33 1.80
N ARG A 183 -15.81 3.28 0.97
CA ARG A 183 -16.76 2.17 0.98
C ARG A 183 -16.61 1.28 2.22
N ILE A 184 -15.43 1.27 2.84
CA ILE A 184 -15.13 0.55 4.09
C ILE A 184 -15.71 1.34 5.26
N GLN A 185 -15.48 2.66 5.32
CA GLN A 185 -15.94 3.51 6.42
C GLN A 185 -17.47 3.70 6.47
N LYS A 186 -18.18 3.71 5.33
CA LYS A 186 -19.65 3.84 5.29
C LYS A 186 -20.41 2.65 5.87
N ARG A 187 -19.83 1.43 5.82
CA ARG A 187 -20.43 0.24 6.45
C ARG A 187 -20.31 0.26 7.98
N HIS A 188 -19.33 0.98 8.54
CA HIS A 188 -19.08 1.02 9.98
C HIS A 188 -19.82 2.12 10.74
N ARG A 189 -20.36 3.17 10.09
CA ARG A 189 -21.15 4.20 10.79
C ARG A 189 -22.52 3.72 11.30
N TYR A 190 -22.90 2.47 11.01
CA TYR A 190 -24.19 1.87 11.41
C TYR A 190 -24.06 0.55 12.19
N ALA A 191 -22.84 0.09 12.51
CA ALA A 191 -22.62 -1.14 13.25
C ALA A 191 -21.57 -0.90 14.33
N ASP A 192 -22.03 -0.66 15.56
CA ASP A 192 -21.20 -0.72 16.76
C ASP A 192 -20.69 -2.16 16.93
N GLY A 193 -19.37 -2.31 16.99
CA GLY A 193 -18.69 -3.57 17.28
C GLY A 193 -18.39 -4.42 16.04
N ASP A 194 -17.35 -4.08 15.27
CA ASP A 194 -16.78 -5.03 14.31
C ASP A 194 -15.25 -4.90 14.18
N ASN A 195 -14.58 -6.05 14.37
CA ASN A 195 -13.17 -6.24 14.69
C ASN A 195 -12.30 -6.47 13.44
N GLY A 196 -12.31 -5.56 12.47
CA GLY A 196 -11.39 -5.62 11.33
C GLY A 196 -11.72 -6.65 10.24
N GLU A 197 -12.86 -7.33 10.30
CA GLU A 197 -13.36 -8.21 9.23
C GLU A 197 -13.37 -7.55 7.83
N PRO A 198 -13.74 -6.26 7.66
CA PRO A 198 -13.80 -5.65 6.34
C PRO A 198 -12.43 -5.42 5.71
N ILE A 199 -11.39 -5.12 6.51
CA ILE A 199 -10.04 -4.92 5.95
C ILE A 199 -9.42 -6.25 5.58
N LEU A 200 -9.53 -7.28 6.43
CA LEU A 200 -8.97 -8.59 6.15
C LEU A 200 -9.51 -9.19 4.86
N GLY A 201 -10.83 -9.11 4.63
CA GLY A 201 -11.46 -9.58 3.38
C GLY A 201 -10.99 -8.83 2.12
N ILE A 202 -10.51 -7.59 2.26
CA ILE A 202 -9.92 -6.81 1.15
C ILE A 202 -8.49 -7.27 0.88
N LEU A 203 -7.72 -7.54 1.93
CA LEU A 203 -6.30 -7.92 1.83
C LEU A 203 -6.10 -9.34 1.29
N LEU A 204 -7.08 -10.22 1.52
CA LEU A 204 -7.06 -11.59 1.05
C LEU A 204 -7.54 -11.68 -0.40
N ARG A 205 -6.95 -12.61 -1.16
CA ARG A 205 -7.46 -12.95 -2.50
C ARG A 205 -8.83 -13.61 -2.31
N GLN A 206 -9.89 -12.99 -2.82
CA GLN A 206 -11.19 -13.65 -2.91
C GLN A 206 -11.02 -14.85 -3.83
N GLN A 207 -11.49 -16.02 -3.39
CA GLN A 207 -11.66 -17.15 -4.29
C GLN A 207 -12.81 -16.82 -5.26
N GLN A 208 -12.52 -16.11 -6.34
CA GLN A 208 -13.39 -16.18 -7.50
C GLN A 208 -13.13 -17.54 -8.15
N GLN A 209 -14.15 -18.40 -8.07
CA GLN A 209 -14.37 -19.62 -8.84
C GLN A 209 -13.17 -20.11 -9.67
N LEU A 210 -12.39 -21.03 -9.11
CA LEU A 210 -11.58 -21.98 -9.90
C LEU A 210 -12.48 -23.03 -10.58
N ALA A 211 -13.65 -22.62 -11.08
CA ALA A 211 -14.60 -23.47 -11.78
C ALA A 211 -15.15 -22.67 -12.97
N GLY A 212 -14.47 -22.83 -14.10
CA GLY A 212 -14.80 -22.31 -15.42
C GLY A 212 -13.82 -22.90 -16.41
#